data_AF-A0A9Q1MHI3-F1
#
_entry.id   AF-A0A9Q1MHI3-F1
#
_cell.length_a   1.000
_cell.length_b   1.000
_cell.length_c   1.000
_cell.angle_alpha   90.00
_cell.angle_beta   90.00
_cell.angle_gamma   90.00
#
_symmetry.space_group_name_H-M   'P 1'
#
loop_
_entity.id
_entity.type
_entity.pdbx_description
1 polymer ?
#
loop_
_entity_poly.entity_id
_entity_poly.type
_entity_poly.pdbx_seq_one_letter_code
_entity_poly.pdbx_strand_id
1 'polypeptide(L)'
;MNVEEEVERLKEEIKRLGIPQHDGSYKVTFGVLFNDDRCANIFEALVGTLRAAKKRKLLTYDGELLLQGVHDNVEIILKPPLVTTS
;
A
#
# COMPACT_ATOMS: atom_id res chain seq x y z
N MET A 1 -9.23 15.86 -2.52
CA MET A 1 -8.35 14.75 -2.95
C MET A 1 -9.27 13.60 -3.33
N ASN A 2 -9.16 13.05 -4.54
CA ASN A 2 -10.01 11.93 -4.95
C ASN A 2 -9.38 10.60 -4.54
N VAL A 3 -10.20 9.61 -4.17
CA VAL A 3 -9.73 8.27 -3.71
C VAL A 3 -8.88 7.56 -4.78
N GLU A 4 -9.05 7.90 -6.06
CA GLU A 4 -8.19 7.40 -7.14
C GLU A 4 -6.78 7.98 -7.09
N GLU A 5 -6.65 9.29 -6.90
CA GLU A 5 -5.34 9.95 -6.77
C GLU A 5 -4.58 9.45 -5.54
N GLU A 6 -5.28 9.24 -4.42
CA GLU A 6 -4.67 8.66 -3.22
C GLU A 6 -4.14 7.26 -3.47
N VAL A 7 -4.90 6.43 -4.21
CA VAL A 7 -4.48 5.07 -4.52
C VAL A 7 -3.28 5.04 -5.46
N GLU A 8 -3.18 5.97 -6.42
CA GLU A 8 -1.98 6.07 -7.25
C GLU A 8 -0.76 6.51 -6.44
N ARG A 9 -0.89 7.55 -5.59
CA ARG A 9 0.19 7.96 -4.68
C ARG A 9 0.62 6.82 -3.75
N LEU A 10 -0.33 6.03 -3.26
CA LEU A 10 -0.03 4.87 -2.41
C LEU A 10 0.84 3.85 -3.16
N LYS A 11 0.61 3.59 -4.45
CA LYS A 11 1.47 2.70 -5.24
C LYS A 11 2.89 3.26 -5.35
N GLU A 12 3.05 4.56 -5.54
CA GLU A 12 4.36 5.21 -5.61
C GLU A 12 5.11 5.08 -4.29
N GLU A 13 4.44 5.33 -3.16
CA GLU A 13 5.06 5.21 -1.84
C GLU A 13 5.39 3.75 -1.48
N ILE A 14 4.55 2.78 -1.85
CA ILE A 14 4.89 1.35 -1.71
C ILE A 14 6.12 0.99 -2.55
N LYS A 15 6.27 1.55 -3.76
CA LYS A 15 7.48 1.32 -4.59
C LYS A 15 8.72 2.00 -4.03
N ARG A 16 8.57 3.18 -3.42
CA ARG A 16 9.67 3.95 -2.81
C ARG A 16 10.20 3.29 -1.54
N LEU A 17 9.29 2.80 -0.69
CA LEU A 17 9.61 2.26 0.63
C LEU A 17 9.73 0.74 0.65
N GLY A 18 9.09 0.07 -0.30
CA GLY A 18 9.05 -1.37 -0.39
C GLY A 18 10.22 -1.98 -1.13
N ILE A 19 10.30 -3.29 -1.02
CA ILE A 19 11.30 -4.14 -1.65
C ILE A 19 10.67 -4.75 -2.92
N PRO A 20 11.26 -4.55 -4.12
CA PRO A 20 10.78 -5.19 -5.33
C PRO A 20 10.92 -6.72 -5.21
N GLN A 21 9.93 -7.45 -5.73
CA GLN A 21 9.91 -8.91 -5.76
C GLN A 21 10.20 -9.44 -7.16
N HIS A 22 10.51 -10.73 -7.28
CA HIS A 22 10.85 -11.37 -8.55
C HIS A 22 9.67 -11.43 -9.55
N ASP A 23 8.44 -11.36 -9.07
CA ASP A 23 7.20 -11.40 -9.87
C ASP A 23 6.72 -10.00 -10.30
N GLY A 24 7.50 -8.95 -10.00
CA GLY A 24 7.15 -7.56 -10.26
C GLY A 24 6.22 -6.93 -9.22
N SER A 25 5.85 -7.66 -8.16
CA SER A 25 5.20 -7.08 -6.99
C SER A 25 6.18 -6.28 -6.12
N TYR A 26 5.65 -5.50 -5.19
CA TYR A 26 6.45 -4.78 -4.18
C TYR A 26 5.91 -5.13 -2.79
N LYS A 27 6.83 -5.27 -1.83
CA LYS A 27 6.50 -5.62 -0.46
C LYS A 27 7.00 -4.56 0.51
N VAL A 28 6.13 -4.04 1.35
CA VAL A 28 6.45 -3.08 2.43
C VAL A 28 5.66 -3.45 3.67
N THR A 29 6.16 -3.17 4.88
CA THR A 29 5.35 -3.41 6.08
C THR A 29 4.46 -2.21 6.39
N PHE A 30 3.33 -2.46 7.06
CA PHE A 30 2.40 -1.40 7.46
C PHE A 30 3.09 -0.36 8.36
N GLY A 31 3.94 -0.79 9.30
CA GLY A 31 4.66 0.12 10.19
C GLY A 31 5.59 1.05 9.43
N VAL A 32 6.21 0.60 8.34
CA VAL A 32 7.05 1.45 7.48
C VAL A 32 6.21 2.50 6.77
N LEU A 33 5.07 2.14 6.19
CA LEU A 33 4.17 3.11 5.55
C LEU A 33 3.59 4.11 6.56
N PHE A 34 3.23 3.64 7.75
CA PHE A 34 2.56 4.46 8.75
C PHE A 34 3.53 5.45 9.41
N ASN A 35 4.77 5.03 9.69
CA ASN A 35 5.78 5.87 10.34
C ASN A 35 6.59 6.73 9.35
N ASP A 36 6.32 6.65 8.04
CA ASP A 36 6.98 7.47 7.04
C ASP A 36 6.39 8.89 7.03
N ASP A 37 7.25 9.90 7.22
CA ASP A 37 6.87 11.31 7.29
C ASP A 37 6.14 11.78 6.02
N ARG A 38 6.53 11.30 4.84
CA ARG A 38 5.88 11.70 3.59
C ARG A 38 4.47 11.12 3.52
N CYS A 39 4.29 9.86 3.88
CA CYS A 39 2.98 9.22 3.96
C CYS A 39 2.05 9.95 4.95
N ALA A 40 2.56 10.29 6.14
CA ALA A 40 1.79 11.03 7.15
C ALA A 40 1.36 12.43 6.68
N ASN A 41 2.14 13.07 5.80
CA ASN A 41 1.83 14.39 5.26
C ASN A 41 0.89 14.36 4.04
N ILE A 42 0.91 13.29 3.24
CA ILE A 42 0.13 13.24 1.99
C ILE A 42 -1.17 12.43 2.10
N PHE A 43 -1.30 11.53 3.08
CA PHE A 43 -2.51 10.73 3.28
C PHE A 43 -3.30 11.24 4.46
N GLU A 44 -4.53 11.69 4.22
CA GLU A 44 -5.47 12.04 5.28
C GLU A 44 -5.86 10.81 6.11
N ALA A 45 -6.01 9.66 5.43
CA ALA A 45 -6.36 8.39 6.07
C ALA A 45 -5.70 7.20 5.36
N LEU A 46 -4.43 6.92 5.67
CA LEU A 46 -3.65 5.81 5.07
C LEU A 46 -4.39 4.46 5.12
N VAL A 47 -5.00 4.12 6.25
CA VAL A 47 -5.76 2.85 6.42
C VAL A 47 -6.98 2.81 5.50
N GLY A 48 -7.65 3.94 5.29
CA GLY A 48 -8.77 4.08 4.35
C GLY A 48 -8.32 3.84 2.90
N THR A 49 -7.20 4.43 2.51
CA THR A 49 -6.61 4.28 1.17
C THR A 49 -6.14 2.85 0.92
N LEU A 50 -5.50 2.21 1.92
CA LEU A 50 -5.12 0.78 1.86
C LEU A 50 -6.36 -0.12 1.68
N ARG A 51 -7.45 0.14 2.39
CA ARG A 51 -8.72 -0.60 2.23
C ARG A 51 -9.31 -0.41 0.83
N ALA A 52 -9.33 0.82 0.31
CA ALA A 52 -9.82 1.11 -1.03
C ALA A 52 -8.99 0.38 -2.11
N ALA A 53 -7.67 0.41 -1.99
CA ALA A 53 -6.75 -0.29 -2.90
C ALA A 53 -6.91 -1.83 -2.82
N LYS A 54 -7.09 -2.39 -1.61
CA LYS A 54 -7.38 -3.83 -1.40
C LYS A 54 -8.70 -4.24 -2.06
N LYS A 55 -9.76 -3.44 -1.90
CA LYS A 55 -11.08 -3.68 -2.54
C LYS A 55 -11.00 -3.68 -4.08
N ARG A 56 -10.12 -2.84 -4.64
CA ARG A 56 -9.79 -2.80 -6.08
C ARG A 56 -8.83 -3.90 -6.52
N LYS A 57 -8.42 -4.80 -5.61
CA LYS A 57 -7.48 -5.90 -5.85
C LYS A 57 -6.09 -5.46 -6.31
N LEU A 58 -5.70 -4.21 -6.06
CA LEU A 58 -4.39 -3.66 -6.44
C LEU A 58 -3.28 -4.10 -5.50
N LEU A 59 -3.61 -4.31 -4.23
CA LEU A 59 -2.71 -4.79 -3.20
C LEU A 59 -3.40 -5.82 -2.31
N THR A 60 -2.64 -6.48 -1.46
CA THR A 60 -3.15 -7.38 -0.42
C THR A 60 -2.34 -7.23 0.88
N TYR A 61 -2.96 -7.62 1.98
CA TYR A 61 -2.36 -7.71 3.31
C TYR A 61 -3.26 -8.57 4.20
N ASP A 62 -2.69 -9.19 5.23
CA ASP A 62 -3.43 -10.00 6.18
C ASP A 62 -4.20 -9.15 7.19
N GLY A 63 -5.42 -9.59 7.51
CA GLY A 63 -6.33 -8.90 8.43
C GLY A 63 -7.37 -8.00 7.74
N GLU A 64 -8.44 -7.70 8.48
CA GLU A 64 -9.52 -6.80 8.07
C GLU A 64 -9.26 -5.34 8.47
N LEU A 65 -8.49 -5.13 9.52
CA LEU A 65 -8.14 -3.84 10.10
C LEU A 65 -6.63 -3.75 10.31
N LEU A 66 -6.10 -2.54 10.26
CA LEU A 66 -4.70 -2.25 10.58
C LEU A 66 -4.69 -1.17 11.66
N LEU A 67 -4.00 -1.49 12.76
CA LEU A 67 -3.82 -0.61 13.91
C LEU A 67 -2.31 -0.45 14.14
N GLN A 68 -1.86 0.79 14.28
CA GLN A 68 -0.46 1.11 14.58
C GLN A 68 0.01 0.38 15.83
N GLY A 69 1.27 -0.07 15.83
CA GLY A 69 1.89 -0.84 16.90
C GLY A 69 1.55 -2.34 16.85
N VAL A 70 0.26 -2.68 16.66
CA VAL A 70 -0.19 -4.08 16.60
C VAL A 70 0.14 -4.71 15.24
N HIS A 71 -0.05 -3.97 14.16
CA HIS A 71 0.04 -4.49 12.80
C HIS A 71 1.29 -4.00 12.06
N ASP A 72 2.27 -3.43 12.77
CA ASP A 72 3.44 -2.80 12.14
C ASP A 72 4.24 -3.76 11.25
N ASN A 73 4.20 -5.06 11.58
CA ASN A 73 4.87 -6.12 10.83
C ASN A 73 4.01 -6.75 9.72
N VAL A 74 2.74 -6.34 9.56
CA VAL A 74 1.88 -6.85 8.48
C VAL A 74 2.45 -6.40 7.14
N GLU A 75 2.64 -7.36 6.24
CA GLU A 75 3.13 -7.11 4.89
C GLU A 75 2.00 -6.58 4.00
N ILE A 76 2.24 -5.42 3.41
CA ILE A 76 1.46 -4.83 2.33
C ILE A 76 2.15 -5.20 1.02
N ILE A 77 1.46 -6.00 0.22
CA ILE A 77 1.96 -6.50 -1.06
C ILE A 77 1.21 -5.79 -2.20
N LEU A 78 1.89 -4.89 -2.90
CA LEU A 78 1.41 -4.28 -4.13
C LEU A 78 1.57 -5.27 -5.28
N LYS A 79 0.48 -5.59 -5.96
CA LYS A 79 0.51 -6.53 -7.08
C LYS A 79 1.24 -5.94 -8.29
N PRO A 80 1.84 -6.80 -9.14
CA PRO A 80 2.40 -6.33 -10.40
C PRO A 80 1.33 -5.63 -11.25
N PRO A 81 1.73 -4.68 -12.10
CA PRO A 81 0.82 -4.09 -13.07
C PRO A 81 0.19 -5.22 -13.91
N LEU A 82 -1.11 -5.15 -14.12
CA LEU A 82 -1.81 -6.08 -15.02
C LEU A 82 -1.20 -5.93 -16.41
N VAL A 83 -0.31 -6.86 -16.77
CA VAL A 83 0.12 -7.04 -18.15
C VAL A 83 -1.06 -7.61 -18.90
N THR A 84 -1.86 -6.73 -19.51
CA THR A 84 -2.85 -7.14 -20.50
C THR A 84 -2.07 -7.69 -21.69
N THR A 85 -1.85 -9.00 -21.70
CA THR A 85 -1.27 -9.68 -22.86
C THR A 85 -2.30 -9.50 -23.97
N SER A 86 -1.95 -8.64 -24.92
CA SER A 86 -2.78 -8.32 -26.09
C SER A 86 -2.69 -9.45 -27.12
#